data_AF-A0A0F9D1E7-F1
#
_entry.id   AF-A0A0F9D1E7-F1
#
_cell.length_a   1.000
_cell.length_b   1.000
_cell.length_c   1.000
_cell.angle_alpha   90.00
_cell.angle_beta   90.00
_cell.angle_gamma   90.00
#
_symmetry.space_group_name_H-M   'P 1'
#
loop_
_entity.id
_entity.type
_entity.pdbx_description
1 polymer ?
#
loop_
_entity_poly.entity_id
_entity_poly.type
_entity_poly.pdbx_seq_one_letter_code
_entity_poly.pdbx_strand_id
1 'polypeptide(L)' 'MEKLGNKINSIAKRMIDPSLGVDTGFKDLDYMTLGLHSGEMVIIGGRPAMGKTSFLLQLAWQVDAPALI' A
#
# COMPACT_ATOMS: atom_id res chain seq x y z
N MET A 1 3.24 -26.59 -24.05
CA MET A 1 3.26 -26.30 -22.60
C MET A 1 3.90 -24.96 -22.28
N GLU A 2 4.97 -24.55 -22.99
CA GLU A 2 5.64 -23.26 -22.81
C GLU A 2 4.74 -22.01 -23.02
N LYS A 3 3.84 -22.04 -24.01
CA LYS A 3 2.86 -20.95 -24.24
C LYS A 3 1.88 -20.73 -23.08
N LEU A 4 1.51 -21.80 -22.35
CA LEU A 4 0.62 -21.68 -21.19
C LEU A 4 1.38 -21.13 -19.97
N GLY A 5 2.63 -21.57 -19.76
CA GLY A 5 3.51 -21.04 -18.72
C GLY A 5 3.80 -19.55 -18.90
N ASN A 6 4.07 -19.12 -20.14
CA ASN A 6 4.26 -17.70 -20.46
C ASN A 6 2.96 -16.89 -20.29
N LYS A 7 1.79 -17.48 -20.60
CA LYS A 7 0.50 -16.83 -20.38
C LYS A 7 0.18 -16.67 -18.90
N ILE A 8 0.43 -17.70 -18.08
CA ILE A 8 0.27 -17.64 -16.61
C ILE A 8 1.20 -16.58 -16.02
N ASN A 9 2.47 -16.56 -16.45
CA ASN A 9 3.43 -15.58 -15.97
C ASN A 9 3.07 -14.14 -16.42
N SER A 10 2.50 -13.98 -17.62
CA SER A 10 1.98 -12.69 -18.09
C SER A 10 0.71 -12.22 -17.37
N ILE A 11 -0.09 -13.15 -16.82
CA ILE A 11 -1.27 -12.82 -16.00
C ILE A 11 -0.81 -12.48 -14.57
N ALA A 12 0.13 -13.26 -14.00
CA ALA A 12 0.70 -13.00 -12.69
C ALA A 12 1.49 -11.67 -12.65
N LYS A 13 2.20 -11.31 -13.73
CA LYS A 13 2.89 -10.02 -13.82
C LYS A 13 1.93 -8.83 -13.98
N ARG A 14 0.68 -9.07 -14.42
CA ARG A 14 -0.42 -8.09 -14.38
C ARG A 14 -1.14 -8.06 -13.02
N MET A 15 -0.92 -9.06 -12.15
CA MET A 15 -1.39 -9.08 -10.76
C MET A 15 -0.47 -8.32 -9.81
N ILE A 16 0.75 -7.96 -10.24
CA ILE A 16 1.41 -6.74 -9.73
C ILE A 16 0.60 -5.61 -10.35
N ASP A 17 -0.56 -5.37 -9.77
CA ASP A 17 -1.53 -4.43 -10.29
C ASP A 17 -0.91 -3.02 -10.12
N PRO A 18 -0.77 -2.23 -11.19
CA PRO A 18 -0.39 -0.82 -11.04
C PRO A 18 -1.42 0.01 -10.24
N SER A 19 -2.54 -0.60 -9.82
CA SER A 19 -3.46 -0.04 -8.83
C SER A 19 -3.12 -0.38 -7.36
N LEU A 20 -2.02 -1.08 -7.08
CA LEU A 20 -1.50 -1.22 -5.73
C LEU A 20 -0.86 0.11 -5.29
N GLY A 21 -1.41 0.69 -4.24
CA GLY A 21 -0.92 1.91 -3.62
C GLY A 21 0.40 1.74 -2.91
N VAL A 22 0.83 2.83 -2.27
CA VAL A 22 1.92 2.77 -1.30
C VAL A 22 1.40 2.11 -0.02
N ASP A 23 2.04 1.04 0.44
CA ASP A 23 1.67 0.36 1.67
C ASP A 23 1.81 1.28 2.88
N THR A 24 0.81 1.27 3.76
CA THR A 24 0.78 2.05 5.00
C THR A 24 1.57 1.41 6.13
N GLY A 25 1.91 0.12 6.01
CA GLY A 25 2.58 -0.67 7.05
C GLY A 25 1.62 -1.24 8.09
N PHE A 26 0.32 -0.99 7.94
CA PHE A 26 -0.74 -1.55 8.75
C PHE A 26 -1.52 -2.55 7.89
N LYS A 27 -1.29 -3.85 8.09
CA LYS A 27 -1.87 -4.93 7.27
C LYS A 27 -3.39 -4.83 7.09
N ASP A 28 -4.10 -4.51 8.17
CA ASP A 28 -5.57 -4.41 8.12
C ASP A 28 -6.01 -3.20 7.30
N LEU A 29 -5.27 -2.08 7.38
CA LEU A 29 -5.54 -0.88 6.60
C LEU A 29 -5.23 -1.13 5.12
N ASP A 30 -4.08 -1.75 4.82
CA ASP A 30 -3.66 -2.09 3.46
C ASP A 30 -4.60 -3.12 2.82
N TYR A 31 -5.17 -4.04 3.60
CA TYR A 31 -6.21 -4.95 3.11
C TYR A 31 -7.51 -4.22 2.77
N MET A 32 -7.85 -3.17 3.51
CA MET A 32 -9.06 -2.38 3.30
C MET A 32 -8.92 -1.34 2.18
N THR A 33 -7.74 -0.74 2.01
CA THR A 33 -7.52 0.36 1.05
C THR A 33 -6.69 -0.03 -0.16
N LEU A 34 -6.07 -1.22 -0.15
CA LEU A 34 -5.10 -1.65 -1.17
C LEU A 34 -3.91 -0.68 -1.30
N GLY A 35 -3.44 -0.17 -0.16
CA GLY A 35 -2.43 0.88 -0.07
C GLY A 35 -3.01 2.29 -0.25
N LEU A 36 -2.13 3.29 -0.41
CA LEU A 36 -2.48 4.69 -0.68
C LEU A 36 -2.30 5.01 -2.17
N HIS A 37 -3.34 5.45 -2.87
CA HIS A 37 -3.27 5.69 -4.32
C HIS A 37 -2.94 7.14 -4.64
N SER A 38 -2.20 7.34 -5.74
CA SER A 38 -1.88 8.68 -6.22
C SER A 38 -3.14 9.42 -6.66
N GLY A 39 -3.34 10.64 -6.17
CA GLY A 39 -4.49 11.49 -6.50
C GLY A 39 -5.65 11.39 -5.49
N GLU A 40 -5.54 10.54 -4.47
CA GLU A 40 -6.52 10.47 -3.39
C GLU A 40 -6.27 11.52 -2.28
N MET A 41 -7.35 12.02 -1.69
CA MET A 41 -7.29 12.86 -0.49
C MET A 41 -7.68 12.03 0.73
N VAL A 42 -6.69 11.74 1.59
CA VAL A 42 -6.89 10.96 2.81
C VAL A 42 -7.00 11.89 4.02
N ILE A 43 -8.04 11.71 4.84
CA ILE A 43 -8.29 12.52 6.05
C ILE A 43 -8.13 11.64 7.29
N ILE A 44 -7.28 12.08 8.22
CA ILE A 44 -7.05 11.39 9.50
C ILE A 44 -7.76 12.15 10.62
N GLY A 45 -8.90 11.60 11.06
CA GLY A 45 -9.72 12.13 12.14
C GLY A 45 -9.40 11.54 13.51
N GLY A 46 -9.73 12.27 14.59
CA GLY A 46 -9.56 11.77 15.97
C GLY A 46 -9.55 12.89 17.01
N ARG A 47 -9.87 12.58 18.28
CA ARG A 47 -9.89 13.53 19.41
C ARG A 47 -8.49 13.92 19.90
N PRO A 48 -8.32 14.97 20.74
CA PRO A 48 -7.04 15.23 21.41
C PRO A 48 -6.53 13.98 22.14
N ALA A 49 -5.20 13.81 22.19
CA ALA A 49 -4.51 12.65 22.77
C ALA A 49 -4.70 11.27 22.08
N MET A 50 -5.46 11.15 20.99
CA MET A 50 -5.64 9.89 20.23
C MET A 50 -4.45 9.51 19.30
N GLY A 51 -3.30 10.19 19.42
CA GLY A 51 -2.08 9.78 18.69
C GLY A 51 -2.02 10.11 17.18
N LYS A 52 -2.89 10.98 16.64
CA LYS A 52 -2.92 11.33 15.20
C LYS A 52 -1.56 11.77 14.64
N THR A 53 -0.80 12.56 15.40
CA THR A 53 0.54 13.02 14.99
C THR A 53 1.52 11.85 14.88
N SER A 54 1.54 10.98 15.89
CA SER A 54 2.39 9.78 15.89
C SER A 54 2.02 8.82 14.77
N PHE A 55 0.72 8.65 14.51
CA PHE A 55 0.22 7.84 13.40
C PHE A 55 0.67 8.38 12.05
N LEU A 56 0.53 9.68 11.81
CA LEU A 56 1.03 10.35 10.59
C LEU A 56 2.54 10.19 10.41
N LEU A 57 3.31 10.32 11.49
CA LEU A 57 4.77 10.13 11.43
C LEU A 57 5.14 8.68 11.09
N GLN A 58 4.41 7.70 11.63
CA GLN A 58 4.60 6.29 11.29
C GLN A 58 4.31 6.03 9.81
N LEU A 59 3.22 6.59 9.28
CA LEU A 59 2.89 6.49 7.85
C LEU A 59 4.00 7.11 7.00
N ALA A 60 4.46 8.32 7.34
CA ALA A 60 5.54 8.99 6.60
C ALA A 60 6.84 8.17 6.63
N TRP A 61 7.19 7.60 7.78
CA TRP A 61 8.34 6.71 7.92
C TRP A 61 8.23 5.47 7.04
N GLN A 62 7.05 4.85 7.00
CA GLN A 62 6.82 3.66 6.19
C GLN A 62 6.89 3.95 4.69
N VAL A 63 6.35 5.09 4.25
CA VAL A 63 6.41 5.53 2.85
C VAL A 63 7.86 5.82 2.42
N ASP A 64 8.69 6.33 3.34
CA ASP A 64 10.11 6.62 3.09
C ASP A 64 11.02 5.40 3.28
N ALA A 65 10.52 4.29 3.80
CA ALA A 65 11.28 3.07 3.92
C ALA A 65 11.45 2.46 2.51
N PRO A 66 12.65 2.50 1.89
CA PRO A 66 12.88 1.75 0.67
C PRO A 66 12.57 0.28 0.95
N ALA A 67 12.01 -0.42 -0.05
CA ALA A 67 11.70 -1.85 0.00
C ALA A 67 12.98 -2.72 0.13
N LEU A 68 13.68 -2.57 1.25
CA LEU A 68 15.00 -3.07 1.55
C LEU A 68 15.15 -3.09 3.08
N ILE A 69 14.57 -4.12 3.73
CA ILE A 69 15.27 -5.28 4.33
C ILE A 69 14.28 -6.44 4.40
#